data_AF-A0AAW0IQP7-F1
#
_entry.id   AF-A0AAW0IQP7-F1
#
_cell.length_a   1.000
_cell.length_b   1.000
_cell.length_c   1.000
_cell.angle_alpha   90.00
_cell.angle_beta   90.00
_cell.angle_gamma   90.00
#
_symmetry.space_group_name_H-M   'P 1'
#
loop_
_entity.id
_entity.type
_entity.pdbx_description
1 polymer ?
#
loop_
_entity_poly.entity_id
_entity_poly.type
_entity_poly.pdbx_seq_one_letter_code
_entity_poly.pdbx_strand_id
1 'polypeptide(L)'
;MAGKPVLHYFNGRGRMECIRWLLAAGGASGAPGGDGRLMFQQVPMVEIDGMTLVQSRAILNYIATKYDLYGKDAKERALIDMYTEGILDLSEMMLQVVISLPEQREAKISLVKEKTKNRYLPAYEKGPNGEAQHVDGEEQAQLKKCSKLQQDKGLDRYYGITNTRETE
;
A
#
# COMPACT_ATOMS: atom_id res chain seq x y z
N MET A 1 23.43 -16.74 -2.21
CA MET A 1 22.48 -16.08 -3.12
C MET A 1 21.14 -16.02 -2.39
N ALA A 2 20.69 -14.84 -1.98
CA ALA A 2 19.36 -14.70 -1.39
C ALA A 2 18.31 -15.10 -2.44
N GLY A 3 17.42 -16.03 -2.10
CA GLY A 3 16.33 -16.45 -2.98
C GLY A 3 15.39 -15.28 -3.30
N LYS A 4 14.60 -15.42 -4.38
CA LYS A 4 13.55 -14.43 -4.70
C LYS A 4 12.56 -14.32 -3.54
N PRO A 5 12.12 -13.11 -3.15
CA PRO A 5 11.12 -12.96 -2.09
C PRO A 5 9.82 -13.69 -2.42
N VAL A 6 9.21 -14.34 -1.42
CA VAL A 6 7.89 -15.00 -1.55
C VAL A 6 6.85 -14.16 -0.83
N LEU A 7 5.75 -13.82 -1.53
CA LEU A 7 4.71 -12.92 -1.03
C LEU A 7 3.44 -13.71 -0.69
N HIS A 8 2.98 -13.59 0.55
CA HIS A 8 1.77 -14.23 1.03
C HIS A 8 0.67 -13.20 1.24
N TYR A 9 -0.31 -13.18 0.34
CA TYR A 9 -1.45 -12.28 0.36
C TYR A 9 -2.56 -12.77 -0.57
N PHE A 10 -3.77 -12.22 -0.41
CA PHE A 10 -4.86 -12.44 -1.35
C PHE A 10 -4.48 -12.00 -2.77
N ASN A 11 -5.12 -12.59 -3.78
CA ASN A 11 -5.02 -12.14 -5.17
C ASN A 11 -5.78 -10.82 -5.37
N GLY A 12 -5.22 -9.75 -4.81
CA GLY A 12 -5.74 -8.40 -4.82
C GLY A 12 -4.69 -7.43 -4.27
N ARG A 13 -4.95 -6.12 -4.38
CA ARG A 13 -4.01 -5.07 -3.96
C ARG A 13 -3.80 -5.08 -2.44
N GLY A 14 -4.81 -4.62 -1.71
CA GLY A 14 -4.80 -4.47 -0.25
C GLY A 14 -3.51 -3.87 0.30
N ARG A 15 -3.07 -4.35 1.45
CA ARG A 15 -1.86 -3.89 2.15
C ARG A 15 -0.54 -4.41 1.54
N MET A 16 -0.61 -5.30 0.55
CA MET A 16 0.55 -5.87 -0.13
C MET A 16 1.00 -5.05 -1.34
N GLU A 17 0.16 -4.12 -1.83
CA GLU A 17 0.45 -3.34 -3.05
C GLU A 17 1.74 -2.52 -2.95
N CYS A 18 1.94 -1.80 -1.83
CA CYS A 18 3.16 -1.02 -1.61
C CYS A 18 4.42 -1.90 -1.60
N ILE A 19 4.32 -3.12 -1.06
CA ILE A 19 5.43 -4.08 -1.02
C ILE A 19 5.74 -4.61 -2.43
N ARG A 20 4.71 -4.89 -3.24
CA ARG A 20 4.88 -5.31 -4.65
C ARG A 20 5.55 -4.23 -5.48
N TRP A 21 5.17 -2.96 -5.29
CA TRP A 21 5.80 -1.83 -5.96
C TRP A 21 7.28 -1.71 -5.59
N LEU A 22 7.60 -1.75 -4.30
CA LEU A 22 8.98 -1.60 -3.84
C LEU A 22 9.91 -2.73 -4.30
N LEU A 23 9.39 -3.95 -4.43
CA LEU A 23 10.15 -5.09 -4.94
C LEU A 23 10.11 -5.23 -6.47
N ALA A 24 9.34 -4.39 -7.18
CA ALA A 24 8.93 -4.57 -8.58
C ALA A 24 8.49 -6.02 -8.89
N ALA A 25 8.03 -6.75 -7.86
CA ALA A 25 7.96 -8.19 -7.90
C ALA A 25 6.59 -8.64 -8.41
N GLY A 26 6.60 -9.36 -9.54
CA GLY A 26 5.50 -10.24 -9.97
C GLY A 26 5.42 -11.51 -9.11
N GLY A 27 5.61 -11.38 -7.79
CA GLY A 27 5.68 -12.52 -6.86
C GLY A 27 4.37 -13.29 -6.83
N ALA A 28 4.46 -14.61 -6.92
CA ALA A 28 3.33 -15.52 -6.79
C ALA A 28 2.68 -15.33 -5.41
N SER A 29 1.41 -14.91 -5.40
CA SER A 29 0.59 -14.79 -4.21
C SER A 29 0.15 -16.17 -3.74
N GLY A 30 0.72 -16.65 -2.62
CA GLY A 30 0.22 -17.82 -1.91
C GLY A 30 -0.97 -17.46 -1.02
N ALA A 31 -1.97 -18.35 -0.94
CA ALA A 31 -3.11 -18.18 -0.03
C ALA A 31 -2.64 -18.21 1.44
N PRO A 32 -3.15 -17.31 2.31
CA PRO A 32 -2.75 -17.30 3.71
C PRO A 32 -3.45 -18.42 4.49
N GLY A 33 -2.68 -19.41 4.99
CA GLY A 33 -3.09 -20.17 6.17
C GLY A 33 -2.76 -21.66 6.19
N GLY A 34 -2.16 -22.11 7.30
CA GLY A 34 -2.18 -23.51 7.75
C GLY A 34 -1.05 -23.94 8.69
N ASP A 35 0.12 -23.30 8.65
CA ASP A 35 1.36 -23.88 9.19
C ASP A 35 1.95 -23.17 10.43
N GLY A 36 1.22 -22.22 11.02
CA GLY A 36 1.65 -21.50 12.24
C GLY A 36 2.75 -20.45 12.03
N ARG A 37 3.15 -20.16 10.78
CA ARG A 37 4.23 -19.21 10.47
C ARG A 37 3.86 -17.73 10.62
N LEU A 38 2.57 -17.42 10.70
CA LEU A 38 2.08 -16.05 10.88
C LEU A 38 2.04 -15.69 12.37
N MET A 39 3.04 -14.93 12.84
CA MET A 39 3.15 -14.50 14.25
C MET A 39 1.86 -13.88 14.81
N PHE A 40 1.14 -13.09 14.00
CA PHE A 40 -0.12 -12.45 14.40
C PHE A 40 -1.35 -13.01 13.67
N GLN A 41 -1.22 -14.16 13.00
CA GLN A 41 -2.31 -14.74 12.18
C GLN A 41 -2.86 -13.74 11.14
N GLN A 42 -2.01 -12.82 10.68
CA GLN A 42 -2.35 -11.72 9.80
C GLN A 42 -1.43 -11.71 8.58
N VAL A 43 -1.97 -11.23 7.46
CA VAL A 43 -1.20 -10.88 6.26
C VAL A 43 -1.25 -9.37 6.03
N PRO A 44 -0.25 -8.77 5.36
CA PRO A 44 0.80 -9.37 4.53
C PRO A 44 1.92 -10.08 5.28
N MET A 45 2.47 -11.11 4.64
CA MET A 45 3.69 -11.81 5.07
C MET A 45 4.63 -11.99 3.88
N VAL A 46 5.94 -11.83 4.12
CA VAL A 46 6.99 -11.95 3.11
C VAL A 46 8.11 -12.83 3.64
N GLU A 47 8.50 -13.81 2.82
CA GLU A 47 9.72 -14.57 3.04
C GLU A 47 10.86 -13.94 2.24
N ILE A 48 11.88 -13.45 2.94
CA ILE A 48 13.01 -12.75 2.33
C ILE A 48 14.26 -12.93 3.21
N ASP A 49 15.40 -13.24 2.57
CA ASP A 49 16.69 -13.45 3.25
C ASP A 49 16.66 -14.47 4.42
N GLY A 50 15.83 -15.51 4.29
CA GLY A 50 15.65 -16.53 5.33
C GLY A 50 14.77 -16.09 6.50
N MET A 51 14.23 -14.87 6.49
CA MET A 51 13.27 -14.37 7.47
C MET A 51 11.83 -14.54 6.97
N THR A 52 10.90 -14.73 7.90
CA THR A 52 9.46 -14.64 7.65
C THR A 52 8.95 -13.36 8.33
N LEU A 53 8.77 -12.29 7.55
CA LEU A 53 8.36 -10.98 8.04
C LEU A 53 6.85 -10.80 7.90
N VAL A 54 6.21 -10.28 8.94
CA VAL A 54 4.80 -9.86 8.97
C VAL A 54 4.73 -8.37 9.31
N GLN A 55 3.55 -7.76 9.15
CA GLN A 55 3.30 -6.31 9.27
C GLN A 55 3.90 -5.50 8.11
N SER A 56 3.02 -4.80 7.38
CA SER A 56 3.40 -4.03 6.18
C SER A 56 4.57 -3.07 6.42
N ARG A 57 4.57 -2.38 7.56
CA ARG A 57 5.63 -1.42 7.88
C ARG A 57 6.99 -2.08 8.07
N ALA A 58 7.04 -3.16 8.85
CA ALA A 58 8.30 -3.87 9.10
C ALA A 58 8.90 -4.43 7.80
N ILE A 59 8.04 -4.98 6.93
CA ILE A 59 8.43 -5.47 5.60
C ILE A 59 8.98 -4.33 4.73
N LEU A 60 8.27 -3.20 4.62
CA LEU A 60 8.70 -2.05 3.83
C LEU A 60 10.03 -1.47 4.33
N ASN A 61 10.18 -1.29 5.65
CA ASN A 61 11.40 -0.74 6.24
C ASN A 61 12.60 -1.66 6.00
N TYR A 62 12.41 -2.98 6.10
CA TYR A 62 13.47 -3.94 5.80
C TYR A 62 13.93 -3.83 4.34
N ILE A 63 12.97 -3.83 3.40
CA ILE A 63 13.27 -3.75 1.97
C ILE A 63 13.93 -2.40 1.65
N ALA A 64 13.39 -1.30 2.15
CA ALA A 64 13.96 0.03 1.92
C ALA A 64 15.38 0.14 2.49
N THR A 65 15.66 -0.42 3.67
CA THR A 65 17.02 -0.45 4.23
C THR A 65 17.95 -1.34 3.40
N LYS A 66 17.48 -2.52 2.97
CA LYS A 66 18.26 -3.49 2.18
C LYS A 66 18.73 -2.92 0.85
N TYR A 67 17.93 -2.05 0.23
CA TYR A 67 18.21 -1.43 -1.06
C TYR A 67 18.67 0.03 -0.96
N ASP A 68 19.09 0.49 0.23
CA ASP A 68 19.58 1.85 0.48
C ASP A 68 18.59 2.97 0.09
N LEU A 69 17.28 2.69 0.22
CA LEU A 69 16.17 3.61 -0.05
C LEU A 69 15.60 4.26 1.22
N TYR A 70 16.16 3.99 2.40
CA TYR A 70 15.63 4.39 3.70
C TYR A 70 16.47 5.49 4.38
N GLY A 71 16.97 6.46 3.62
CA GLY A 71 17.70 7.62 4.12
C GLY A 71 19.04 7.31 4.81
N LYS A 72 19.96 8.29 4.81
CA LYS A 72 21.31 8.11 5.38
C LYS A 72 21.40 8.46 6.86
N ASP A 73 20.47 9.26 7.36
CA ASP A 73 20.46 9.74 8.74
C ASP A 73 19.06 9.70 9.38
N ALA A 74 19.01 9.96 10.68
CA ALA A 74 17.77 9.89 11.45
C ALA A 74 16.72 10.91 10.97
N LYS A 75 17.14 12.06 10.45
CA LYS A 75 16.23 13.11 9.99
C LYS A 75 15.59 12.72 8.66
N GLU A 76 16.38 12.23 7.71
CA GLU A 76 15.86 11.72 6.44
C GLU A 76 14.91 10.54 6.66
N ARG A 77 15.25 9.60 7.55
CA ARG A 77 14.39 8.47 7.93
C ARG A 77 13.06 8.90 8.52
N ALA A 78 13.08 9.85 9.45
CA ALA A 78 11.86 10.36 10.06
C ALA A 78 10.92 11.03 9.04
N LEU A 79 11.48 11.72 8.03
CA LEU A 79 10.70 12.28 6.94
C LEU A 79 10.08 11.20 6.04
N ILE A 80 10.86 10.19 5.67
CA ILE A 80 10.36 9.04 4.88
C ILE A 80 9.25 8.32 5.64
N ASP A 81 9.44 8.05 6.94
CA ASP A 81 8.44 7.41 7.78
C ASP A 81 7.14 8.22 7.86
N MET A 82 7.25 9.53 8.05
CA MET A 82 6.09 10.43 8.13
C MET A 82 5.28 10.41 6.83
N TYR A 83 5.93 10.48 5.67
CA TYR A 83 5.23 10.38 4.38
C TYR A 83 4.62 9.01 4.16
N THR A 84 5.35 7.95 4.50
CA THR A 84 4.90 6.56 4.36
C THR A 84 3.69 6.28 5.25
N GLU A 85 3.68 6.73 6.51
CA GLU A 85 2.49 6.65 7.39
C GLU A 85 1.29 7.36 6.78
N GLY A 86 1.47 8.56 6.21
CA GLY A 86 0.39 9.25 5.52
C GLY A 86 -0.22 8.43 4.37
N ILE A 87 0.61 7.71 3.61
CA ILE A 87 0.15 6.85 2.51
C ILE A 87 -0.57 5.62 3.05
N LEU A 88 -0.07 5.01 4.13
CA LEU A 88 -0.71 3.86 4.75
C LEU A 88 -2.08 4.22 5.33
N ASP A 89 -2.22 5.38 5.98
CA ASP A 89 -3.52 5.88 6.46
C ASP A 89 -4.53 6.03 5.31
N LEU A 90 -4.10 6.65 4.21
CA LEU A 90 -4.94 6.81 3.02
C LEU A 90 -5.31 5.45 2.41
N SER A 91 -4.33 4.55 2.30
CA SER A 91 -4.52 3.21 1.74
C SER A 91 -5.45 2.35 2.60
N GLU A 92 -5.40 2.50 3.92
CA GLU A 92 -6.31 1.83 4.84
C GLU A 92 -7.74 2.36 4.67
N MET A 93 -7.94 3.67 4.54
CA MET A 93 -9.28 4.21 4.25
C MET A 93 -9.83 3.69 2.92
N MET A 94 -8.98 3.54 1.90
CA MET A 94 -9.36 2.92 0.64
C MET A 94 -9.74 1.44 0.82
N LEU A 95 -8.95 0.67 1.58
CA LEU A 95 -9.27 -0.73 1.90
C LEU A 95 -10.61 -0.85 2.63
N GLN A 96 -10.91 0.10 3.52
CA GLN A 96 -12.20 0.15 4.20
C GLN A 96 -13.35 0.33 3.22
N VAL A 97 -13.22 1.08 2.13
CA VAL A 97 -14.26 1.15 1.08
C VAL A 97 -14.53 -0.22 0.47
N VAL A 98 -13.47 -0.99 0.20
CA VAL A 98 -13.54 -2.30 -0.46
C VAL A 98 -14.32 -3.32 0.37
N ILE A 99 -14.00 -3.40 1.67
CA ILE A 99 -14.59 -4.38 2.58
C ILE A 99 -15.93 -3.93 3.18
N SER A 100 -16.37 -2.71 2.88
CA SER A 100 -17.63 -2.18 3.40
C SER A 100 -18.85 -2.70 2.67
N LEU A 101 -19.95 -2.77 3.42
CA LEU A 101 -21.28 -3.01 2.88
C LEU A 101 -21.64 -1.94 1.83
N PRO A 102 -22.39 -2.30 0.78
CA PRO A 102 -22.74 -1.38 -0.31
C PRO A 102 -23.30 -0.03 0.15
N GLU A 103 -24.19 -0.05 1.16
CA GLU A 103 -24.84 1.14 1.72
C GLU A 103 -23.84 2.14 2.35
N GLN A 104 -22.69 1.67 2.82
CA GLN A 104 -21.66 2.51 3.44
C GLN A 104 -20.61 3.00 2.44
N ARG A 105 -20.56 2.42 1.23
CA ARG A 105 -19.49 2.70 0.27
C ARG A 105 -19.50 4.13 -0.20
N GLU A 106 -20.65 4.68 -0.56
CA GLU A 106 -20.75 6.03 -1.11
C GLU A 106 -20.26 7.10 -0.12
N ALA A 107 -20.66 6.98 1.15
CA ALA A 107 -20.19 7.86 2.23
C ALA A 107 -18.67 7.75 2.43
N LYS A 108 -18.12 6.52 2.44
CA LYS A 108 -16.68 6.30 2.59
C LYS A 108 -15.89 6.78 1.36
N ILE A 109 -16.41 6.61 0.16
CA ILE A 109 -15.81 7.15 -1.08
C ILE A 109 -15.75 8.68 -1.02
N SER A 110 -16.83 9.31 -0.58
CA SER A 110 -16.89 10.77 -0.44
C SER A 110 -15.87 11.27 0.58
N LEU A 111 -15.77 10.59 1.73
CA LEU A 111 -14.77 10.90 2.77
C LEU A 111 -13.34 10.74 2.26
N VAL A 112 -13.05 9.64 1.55
CA VAL A 112 -11.75 9.40 0.94
C VAL A 112 -11.40 10.50 -0.05
N LYS A 113 -12.32 10.88 -0.95
CA LYS A 113 -12.11 11.94 -1.93
C LYS A 113 -11.83 13.29 -1.26
N GLU A 114 -12.63 13.62 -0.24
CA GLU A 114 -12.47 14.85 0.56
C GLU A 114 -11.08 14.89 1.21
N LYS A 115 -10.72 13.85 1.97
CA LYS A 115 -9.42 13.79 2.65
C LYS A 115 -8.26 13.78 1.67
N THR A 116 -8.37 13.07 0.55
CA THR A 116 -7.33 13.03 -0.48
C THR A 116 -7.07 14.43 -1.01
N LYS A 117 -8.14 15.17 -1.37
CA LYS A 117 -8.05 16.51 -1.94
C LYS A 117 -7.59 17.56 -0.93
N ASN A 118 -8.09 17.51 0.30
CA ASN A 118 -7.95 18.61 1.25
C ASN A 118 -6.84 18.40 2.29
N ARG A 119 -6.39 17.15 2.50
CA ARG A 119 -5.37 16.80 3.50
C ARG A 119 -4.11 16.22 2.87
N TYR A 120 -4.25 15.09 2.19
CA TYR A 120 -3.08 14.31 1.77
C TYR A 120 -2.35 14.96 0.59
N LEU A 121 -3.04 15.25 -0.53
CA LEU A 121 -2.38 15.86 -1.69
C LEU A 121 -1.67 17.18 -1.35
N PRO A 122 -2.29 18.14 -0.63
CA PRO A 122 -1.59 19.37 -0.27
C PRO A 122 -0.39 19.15 0.65
N ALA A 123 -0.46 18.16 1.55
CA ALA A 123 0.67 17.83 2.44
C ALA A 123 1.86 17.24 1.67
N TYR A 124 1.61 16.42 0.64
CA TYR A 124 2.68 15.92 -0.23
C TYR A 124 3.25 17.01 -1.14
N GLU A 125 2.42 17.92 -1.64
CA GLU A 125 2.90 19.02 -2.49
C GLU A 125 3.76 20.03 -1.73
N LYS A 126 3.41 20.34 -0.47
CA LYS A 126 4.07 21.38 0.34
C LYS A 126 5.08 20.86 1.36
N GLY A 127 5.14 19.55 1.56
CA GLY A 127 5.93 18.91 2.60
C GLY A 127 5.72 19.46 4.02
N PRO A 128 6.55 19.05 5.00
CA PRO A 128 6.41 19.43 6.41
C PRO A 128 6.69 20.90 6.70
N ASN A 129 7.46 21.57 5.85
CA ASN A 129 7.87 22.96 6.07
C ASN A 129 7.00 23.97 5.29
N GLY A 130 5.99 23.50 4.55
CA GLY A 130 5.12 24.37 3.74
C GLY A 130 5.74 24.85 2.42
N GLU A 131 6.95 24.40 2.09
CA GLU A 131 7.66 24.71 0.85
C GLU A 131 7.41 23.62 -0.18
N ALA A 132 7.19 24.00 -1.45
CA ALA A 132 6.96 23.04 -2.52
C ALA A 132 8.09 21.99 -2.57
N GLN A 133 7.79 20.75 -2.21
CA GLN A 133 8.76 19.67 -2.28
C GLN A 133 8.61 18.93 -3.60
N HIS A 134 9.75 18.65 -4.24
CA HIS A 134 9.80 17.72 -5.36
C HIS A 134 9.62 16.32 -4.78
N VAL A 135 8.37 15.91 -4.61
CA VAL A 135 8.03 14.50 -4.43
C VAL A 135 8.47 13.81 -5.72
N ASP A 136 9.35 12.82 -5.62
CA ASP A 136 9.91 12.13 -6.79
C ASP A 136 8.79 11.76 -7.78
N GLY A 137 9.08 11.94 -9.08
CA GLY A 137 8.07 11.89 -10.13
C GLY A 137 7.26 10.59 -10.15
N GLU A 138 7.80 9.49 -9.61
CA GLU A 138 7.12 8.21 -9.46
C GLU A 138 6.03 8.20 -8.39
N GLU A 139 6.21 8.87 -7.25
CA GLU A 139 5.22 8.90 -6.16
C GLU A 139 4.08 9.87 -6.47
N GLN A 140 4.39 11.01 -7.10
CA GLN A 140 3.35 11.86 -7.72
C GLN A 140 2.62 11.14 -8.86
N ALA A 141 3.34 10.38 -9.69
CA ALA A 141 2.71 9.56 -10.72
C ALA A 141 1.83 8.48 -10.10
N GLN A 142 2.21 7.92 -8.94
CA GLN A 142 1.41 6.94 -8.20
C GLN A 142 0.11 7.54 -7.69
N LEU A 143 0.16 8.72 -7.06
CA LEU A 143 -1.02 9.43 -6.56
C LEU A 143 -1.93 9.88 -7.72
N LYS A 144 -1.34 10.41 -8.80
CA LYS A 144 -2.07 10.77 -10.03
C LYS A 144 -2.67 9.55 -10.72
N LYS A 145 -1.96 8.42 -10.75
CA LYS A 145 -2.43 7.15 -11.33
C LYS A 145 -3.50 6.49 -10.46
N CYS A 146 -3.39 6.53 -9.14
CA CYS A 146 -4.44 6.11 -8.20
C CYS A 146 -5.71 6.94 -8.38
N SER A 147 -5.58 8.28 -8.38
CA SER A 147 -6.71 9.19 -8.60
C SER A 147 -7.36 8.98 -9.98
N LYS A 148 -6.55 8.85 -11.05
CA LYS A 148 -7.04 8.61 -12.41
C LYS A 148 -7.67 7.22 -12.58
N LEU A 149 -7.09 6.18 -11.99
CA LEU A 149 -7.66 4.83 -12.04
C LEU A 149 -8.95 4.71 -11.20
N GLN A 150 -9.08 5.47 -10.10
CA GLN A 150 -10.32 5.58 -9.33
C GLN A 150 -11.42 6.30 -10.12
N GLN A 151 -11.07 7.25 -10.98
CA GLN A 151 -11.99 7.97 -11.87
C GLN A 151 -12.39 7.14 -13.11
N ASP A 152 -11.43 6.49 -13.77
CA ASP A 152 -11.64 5.82 -15.07
C ASP A 152 -12.21 4.39 -14.96
N LYS A 153 -11.89 3.65 -13.89
CA LYS A 153 -12.22 2.20 -13.79
C LYS A 153 -13.28 1.85 -12.74
N GLY A 154 -13.69 2.81 -11.90
CA GLY A 154 -14.49 2.54 -10.70
C GLY A 154 -13.69 1.78 -9.63
N LEU A 155 -13.91 2.07 -8.34
CA LEU A 155 -13.16 1.44 -7.25
C LEU A 155 -13.27 -0.09 -7.25
N ASP A 156 -14.43 -0.64 -7.63
CA ASP A 156 -14.66 -2.09 -7.65
C ASP A 156 -13.71 -2.81 -8.60
N ARG A 157 -13.53 -2.29 -9.82
CA ARG A 157 -12.62 -2.87 -10.82
C ARG A 157 -11.15 -2.61 -10.49
N TYR A 158 -10.85 -1.50 -9.81
CA TYR A 158 -9.50 -1.17 -9.34
C TYR A 158 -9.02 -2.09 -8.21
N TYR A 159 -9.91 -2.48 -7.29
CA TYR A 159 -9.59 -3.37 -6.16
C TYR A 159 -9.87 -4.86 -6.42
N GLY A 160 -10.39 -5.22 -7.60
CA GLY A 160 -10.74 -6.61 -7.91
C GLY A 160 -12.02 -7.09 -7.22
N ILE A 161 -12.91 -6.18 -6.84
CA ILE A 161 -14.24 -6.45 -6.28
C ILE A 161 -15.23 -6.78 -7.42
N THR A 162 -14.86 -7.68 -8.31
CA THR A 162 -15.86 -8.34 -9.14
C THR A 162 -16.33 -9.56 -8.36
N ASN A 163 -17.58 -9.52 -7.90
CA ASN A 163 -18.26 -10.70 -7.37
C ASN A 163 -18.03 -11.87 -8.35
N THR A 164 -17.40 -12.94 -7.88
CA THR A 164 -17.55 -14.27 -8.46
C THR A 164 -19.00 -14.71 -8.23
N ARG A 165 -19.92 -14.20 -9.06
CA ARG A 165 -21.28 -14.73 -9.24
C ARG A 165 -21.71 -14.49 -10.69
N GLU A 166 -20.94 -15.01 -11.63
CA GLU A 166 -21.45 -15.40 -12.94
C GLU A 166 -20.67 -16.66 -13.36
N THR A 167 -21.07 -17.79 -12.77
CA THR A 167 -20.89 -19.11 -13.37
C THR A 167 -22.25 -19.80 -13.30
N GLU A 168 -23.06 -19.56 -14.32
CA GLU A 168 -24.02 -20.51 -14.89
C GLU A 168 -23.89 -20.42 -16.42
#